data_AF-A0A5D0NS56-F1
#
_entry.id   AF-A0A5D0NS56-F1
#
_cell.length_a   1.000
_cell.length_b   1.000
_cell.length_c   1.000
_cell.angle_alpha   90.00
_cell.angle_beta   90.00
_cell.angle_gamma   90.00
#
_symmetry.space_group_name_H-M   'P 1'
#
loop_
_entity.id
_entity.type
_entity.pdbx_description
1 polymer ?
#
loop_
_entity_poly.entity_id
_entity_poly.type
_entity_poly.pdbx_seq_one_letter_code
_entity_poly.pdbx_strand_id
1 'polypeptide(L)'
;MFGWQKSSVTVIVKAAFEEARLRGDRRLGTEHMLLGLLHHEESARALGVDLAAARAALEDLDRAALRMLGLEVGDLPDTPRKHPAVPATALTSSARAVLNDAIKATKVKTRDAEAPRHLTLGLLAQKRPDPVAQLIDQLGIDRTAVRERIA
;
A
#
# COMPACT_ATOMS: atom_id res chain seq x y z
N MET A 1 5.19 7.30 33.51
CA MET A 1 4.25 7.65 32.43
C MET A 1 4.77 7.03 31.14
N PHE A 2 4.45 5.75 30.89
CA PHE A 2 4.90 5.06 29.68
C PHE A 2 3.97 5.47 28.53
N GLY A 3 4.42 6.41 27.69
CA GLY A 3 3.78 6.67 26.42
C GLY A 3 4.00 5.47 25.52
N TRP A 4 2.96 4.64 25.33
CA TRP A 4 3.01 3.56 24.35
C TRP A 4 3.02 4.20 22.96
N GLN A 5 4.20 4.30 22.35
CA GLN A 5 4.31 4.64 20.94
C GLN A 5 3.63 3.51 20.14
N LYS A 6 2.66 3.86 19.29
CA LYS A 6 1.95 2.88 18.46
C LYS A 6 2.96 2.27 17.50
N SER A 7 2.93 0.95 17.33
CA SER A 7 3.87 0.29 16.43
C SER A 7 3.73 0.82 15.00
N SER A 8 4.85 1.09 14.33
CA SER A 8 4.94 1.55 12.94
C SER A 8 4.10 0.69 12.00
N VAL A 9 4.13 -0.63 12.18
CA VAL A 9 3.29 -1.57 11.39
C VAL A 9 1.79 -1.31 11.61
N THR A 10 1.38 -1.03 12.84
CA THR A 10 -0.03 -0.75 13.13
C THR A 10 -0.46 0.57 12.49
N VAL A 11 0.42 1.58 12.45
CA VAL A 11 0.16 2.84 11.76
C VAL A 11 0.01 2.61 10.26
N ILE A 12 0.97 1.90 9.64
CA ILE A 12 0.95 1.57 8.21
C ILE A 12 -0.31 0.78 7.82
N VAL A 13 -0.65 -0.26 8.57
CA VAL A 13 -1.83 -1.11 8.27
C VAL A 13 -3.12 -0.33 8.45
N LYS A 14 -3.23 0.53 9.46
CA LYS A 14 -4.40 1.41 9.64
C LYS A 14 -4.54 2.40 8.49
N ALA A 15 -3.44 3.00 8.06
CA ALA A 15 -3.43 3.87 6.90
C ALA A 15 -3.88 3.10 5.65
N ALA A 16 -3.35 1.90 5.41
CA ALA A 16 -3.76 1.06 4.28
C ALA A 16 -5.26 0.72 4.28
N PHE A 17 -5.87 0.48 5.44
CA PHE A 17 -7.33 0.29 5.55
C PHE A 17 -8.10 1.57 5.24
N GLU A 18 -7.58 2.74 5.62
CA GLU A 18 -8.18 4.02 5.26
C GLU A 18 -8.07 4.29 3.76
N GLU A 19 -6.95 3.95 3.12
CA GLU A 19 -6.79 4.04 1.66
C GLU A 19 -7.82 3.16 0.94
N ALA A 20 -8.00 1.91 1.37
CA ALA A 20 -9.04 1.03 0.83
C ALA A 20 -10.45 1.61 1.03
N ARG A 21 -10.72 2.18 2.21
CA ARG A 21 -11.99 2.84 2.49
C ARG A 21 -12.22 4.04 1.57
N LEU A 22 -11.23 4.93 1.41
CA LEU A 22 -11.34 6.13 0.58
C LEU A 22 -11.65 5.80 -0.88
N ARG A 23 -11.13 4.67 -1.38
CA ARG A 23 -11.42 4.17 -2.74
C ARG A 23 -12.73 3.39 -2.85
N GLY A 24 -13.38 3.09 -1.73
CA GLY A 24 -14.61 2.30 -1.68
C GLY A 24 -14.40 0.80 -1.83
N ASP A 25 -13.16 0.33 -1.66
CA ASP A 25 -12.83 -1.07 -1.74
C ASP A 25 -13.31 -1.84 -0.51
N ARG A 26 -13.76 -3.07 -0.73
CA ARG A 26 -14.29 -3.95 0.34
C ARG A 26 -13.20 -4.73 1.07
N ARG A 27 -11.98 -4.74 0.55
CA ARG A 27 -10.84 -5.49 1.08
C ARG A 27 -9.57 -4.67 0.91
N LEU A 28 -8.66 -4.81 1.86
CA LEU A 28 -7.31 -4.26 1.78
C LEU A 28 -6.47 -5.12 0.81
N GLY A 29 -6.04 -4.49 -0.29
CA GLY A 29 -5.11 -5.03 -1.29
C GLY A 29 -3.64 -4.68 -1.03
N THR A 30 -2.75 -5.16 -1.89
CA THR A 30 -1.30 -4.88 -1.80
C THR A 30 -0.98 -3.44 -2.24
N GLU A 31 -1.74 -2.89 -3.18
CA GLU A 31 -1.75 -1.49 -3.60
C GLU A 31 -2.13 -0.57 -2.43
N HIS A 32 -3.15 -0.94 -1.67
CA HIS A 32 -3.54 -0.24 -0.45
C HIS A 32 -2.46 -0.32 0.63
N MET A 33 -1.80 -1.47 0.75
CA MET A 33 -0.66 -1.63 1.66
C MET A 33 0.51 -0.73 1.26
N LEU A 34 0.78 -0.56 -0.04
CA LEU A 34 1.79 0.39 -0.52
C LEU A 34 1.40 1.82 -0.18
N LEU A 35 0.16 2.23 -0.44
CA LEU A 35 -0.32 3.56 -0.06
C LEU A 35 -0.20 3.80 1.45
N GLY A 36 -0.61 2.83 2.28
CA GLY A 36 -0.45 2.89 3.73
C GLY A 36 1.01 2.97 4.18
N LEU A 37 1.92 2.31 3.47
CA LEU A 37 3.36 2.35 3.72
C LEU A 37 3.95 3.74 3.43
N LEU A 38 3.40 4.49 2.48
CA LEU A 38 3.83 5.86 2.15
C LEU A 38 3.49 6.89 3.24
N HIS A 39 2.67 6.55 4.23
CA HIS A 39 2.50 7.36 5.44
C HIS A 39 3.69 7.24 6.41
N HIS A 40 4.56 6.25 6.21
CA HIS A 40 5.80 6.10 6.96
C HIS A 40 6.95 6.79 6.22
N GLU A 41 7.45 7.90 6.77
CA GLU A 41 8.41 8.79 6.10
C GLU A 41 9.67 8.09 5.58
N GLU A 42 10.23 7.15 6.36
CA GLU A 42 11.43 6.42 5.95
C GLU A 42 11.14 5.51 4.75
N SER A 43 9.97 4.87 4.72
CA SER A 43 9.56 4.03 3.60
C SER A 43 9.25 4.85 2.36
N ALA A 44 8.58 6.00 2.50
CA ALA A 44 8.32 6.92 1.40
C ALA A 44 9.63 7.46 0.79
N ARG A 45 10.59 7.86 1.64
CA ARG A 45 11.93 8.27 1.20
C ARG A 45 12.67 7.13 0.50
N ALA A 46 12.56 5.91 1.03
CA ALA A 46 13.18 4.75 0.43
C ALA A 46 12.59 4.41 -0.95
N LEU A 47 11.27 4.57 -1.12
CA LEU A 47 10.59 4.33 -2.40
C LEU A 47 10.79 5.48 -3.39
N GLY A 48 11.09 6.69 -2.92
CA GLY A 48 11.26 7.88 -3.77
C GLY A 48 9.95 8.39 -4.38
N VAL A 49 8.82 8.09 -3.73
CA VAL A 49 7.48 8.42 -4.22
C VAL A 49 6.66 9.01 -3.08
N ASP A 50 5.89 10.06 -3.38
CA ASP A 50 4.93 10.63 -2.44
C ASP A 50 3.54 9.96 -2.55
N LEU A 51 2.76 10.06 -1.47
CA LEU A 51 1.42 9.44 -1.40
C LEU A 51 0.45 9.98 -2.45
N ALA A 52 0.54 11.26 -2.82
CA ALA A 52 -0.38 11.87 -3.78
C ALA A 52 -0.14 11.34 -5.19
N ALA A 53 1.12 11.24 -5.60
CA ALA A 53 1.55 10.63 -6.85
C ALA A 53 1.12 9.16 -6.93
N ALA A 54 1.28 8.40 -5.85
CA ALA A 54 0.85 7.00 -5.79
C ALA A 54 -0.68 6.84 -5.90
N ARG A 55 -1.47 7.72 -5.27
CA ARG A 55 -2.93 7.73 -5.42
C ARG A 55 -3.36 8.07 -6.85
N ALA A 56 -2.75 9.07 -7.47
CA ALA A 56 -3.02 9.47 -8.84
C ALA A 56 -2.69 8.35 -9.83
N ALA A 57 -1.51 7.72 -9.68
CA ALA A 57 -1.11 6.57 -10.50
C ALA A 57 -2.10 5.40 -10.39
N LEU A 58 -2.63 5.13 -9.20
CA LEU A 58 -3.62 4.08 -9.01
C LEU A 58 -4.98 4.45 -9.62
N GLU A 59 -5.40 5.72 -9.57
CA GLU A 59 -6.59 6.20 -10.29
C GLU A 59 -6.43 6.06 -11.82
N ASP A 60 -5.26 6.39 -12.35
CA ASP A 60 -4.96 6.25 -13.78
C ASP A 60 -5.04 4.79 -14.23
N LEU A 61 -4.56 3.84 -13.42
CA LEU A 61 -4.70 2.41 -13.67
C LEU A 61 -6.16 1.98 -13.72
N ASP A 62 -6.99 2.41 -12.76
CA ASP A 62 -8.43 2.10 -12.77
C ASP A 62 -9.12 2.69 -14.00
N ARG A 63 -8.80 3.93 -14.36
CA ARG A 63 -9.36 4.60 -15.54
C ARG A 63 -8.92 3.89 -16.83
N ALA A 64 -7.68 3.45 -16.92
CA ALA A 64 -7.19 2.64 -18.04
C ALA A 64 -7.92 1.29 -18.13
N ALA A 65 -8.10 0.60 -17.00
CA ALA A 65 -8.83 -0.66 -16.94
C ALA A 65 -10.30 -0.51 -17.37
N LEU A 66 -10.98 0.55 -16.95
CA LEU A 66 -12.36 0.85 -17.37
C LEU A 66 -12.45 1.15 -18.87
N ARG A 67 -11.52 1.95 -19.41
CA ARG A 67 -11.45 2.20 -20.87
C ARG A 67 -11.25 0.92 -21.68
N MET A 68 -10.45 -0.03 -21.18
CA MET A 68 -10.28 -1.35 -21.84
C MET A 68 -11.60 -2.15 -21.90
N LEU A 69 -12.55 -1.89 -21.00
CA LEU A 69 -13.89 -2.47 -21.00
C LEU A 69 -14.91 -1.64 -21.82
N GLY A 70 -14.46 -0.60 -22.54
CA GLY A 70 -15.33 0.32 -23.26
C GLY A 70 -16.10 1.28 -22.38
N LEU A 71 -15.71 1.43 -21.10
CA LEU A 71 -16.32 2.36 -20.16
C LEU A 71 -15.51 3.66 -20.14
N GLU A 72 -16.07 4.69 -20.76
CA GLU A 72 -15.55 6.06 -20.67
C GLU A 72 -16.01 6.66 -19.34
N VAL A 73 -15.08 6.90 -18.42
CA VAL A 73 -15.35 7.58 -17.15
C VAL A 73 -15.43 9.09 -17.42
N GLY A 74 -16.53 9.53 -18.01
CA GLY A 74 -16.86 10.94 -18.21
C GLY A 74 -17.46 11.53 -16.93
N ASP A 75 -16.75 12.50 -16.33
CA ASP A 75 -17.21 13.38 -15.24
C ASP A 75 -17.97 12.72 -14.09
N LEU A 76 -17.38 11.68 -13.49
CA LEU A 76 -17.84 11.24 -12.18
C LEU A 76 -17.71 12.41 -11.20
N PRO A 77 -18.80 12.81 -10.51
CA PRO A 77 -18.74 13.93 -9.58
C PRO A 77 -17.75 13.60 -8.46
N ASP A 78 -16.79 14.51 -8.26
CA ASP A 78 -15.73 14.48 -7.23
C ASP A 78 -16.31 14.78 -5.82
N THR A 79 -17.44 14.16 -5.53
CA THR A 79 -18.09 14.24 -4.23
C THR A 79 -17.47 13.19 -3.32
N PRO A 80 -17.00 13.55 -2.12
CA PRO A 80 -16.46 12.59 -1.17
C PRO A 80 -17.54 11.56 -0.82
N ARG A 81 -17.48 10.37 -1.42
CA ARG A 81 -18.38 9.28 -1.08
C ARG A 81 -17.97 8.77 0.30
N LYS A 82 -18.88 8.84 1.26
CA LYS A 82 -18.65 8.31 2.60
C LYS A 82 -18.74 6.78 2.55
N HIS A 83 -17.63 6.14 2.22
CA HIS A 83 -17.54 4.68 2.20
C HIS A 83 -17.52 4.11 3.64
N PRO A 84 -18.22 2.98 3.88
CA PRO A 84 -18.19 2.29 5.17
C PRO A 84 -16.78 1.79 5.47
N ALA A 85 -16.46 1.65 6.76
CA ALA A 85 -15.16 1.13 7.17
C ALA A 85 -14.93 -0.30 6.65
N VAL A 86 -13.73 -0.54 6.14
CA VAL A 86 -13.30 -1.89 5.74
C VAL A 86 -13.00 -2.70 7.00
N PRO A 87 -13.58 -3.91 7.17
CA PRO A 87 -13.30 -4.75 8.34
C PRO A 87 -11.81 -5.07 8.45
N ALA A 88 -11.22 -4.98 9.65
CA ALA A 88 -9.78 -5.22 9.86
C ALA A 88 -9.31 -6.64 9.47
N THR A 89 -10.24 -7.58 9.28
CA THR A 89 -9.97 -8.95 8.82
C THR A 89 -9.97 -9.09 7.30
N ALA A 90 -10.49 -8.10 6.57
CA ALA A 90 -10.75 -8.15 5.14
C ALA A 90 -9.50 -7.84 4.29
N LEU A 91 -8.44 -8.62 4.44
CA LEU A 91 -7.26 -8.54 3.56
C LEU A 91 -7.41 -9.50 2.38
N THR A 92 -6.88 -9.14 1.22
CA THR A 92 -6.63 -10.09 0.13
C THR A 92 -5.56 -11.12 0.54
N SER A 93 -5.49 -12.24 -0.16
CA SER A 93 -4.51 -13.30 0.13
C SER A 93 -3.07 -12.79 -0.01
N SER A 94 -2.77 -12.03 -1.08
CA SER A 94 -1.45 -11.41 -1.29
C SER A 94 -1.09 -10.41 -0.19
N ALA A 95 -2.00 -9.50 0.16
CA ALA A 95 -1.74 -8.51 1.21
C ALA A 95 -1.50 -9.16 2.57
N ARG A 96 -2.28 -10.21 2.88
CA ARG A 96 -2.10 -11.01 4.10
C ARG A 96 -0.77 -11.75 4.11
N ALA A 97 -0.35 -12.33 2.97
CA ALA A 97 0.94 -13.01 2.86
C ALA A 97 2.09 -12.04 3.11
N VAL A 98 2.12 -10.89 2.43
CA VAL A 98 3.15 -9.85 2.60
C VAL A 98 3.24 -9.39 4.06
N LEU A 99 2.10 -9.10 4.70
CA LEU A 99 2.09 -8.68 6.11
C LEU A 99 2.62 -9.78 7.04
N ASN A 100 2.17 -11.02 6.84
CA ASN A 100 2.60 -12.15 7.67
C ASN A 100 4.10 -12.41 7.52
N ASP A 101 4.63 -12.38 6.30
CA ASP A 101 6.04 -12.64 6.04
C ASP A 101 6.91 -11.52 6.61
N ALA A 102 6.46 -10.26 6.50
CA ALA A 102 7.14 -9.14 7.15
C ALA A 102 7.16 -9.26 8.67
N ILE A 103 6.07 -9.69 9.30
CA ILE A 103 6.02 -9.92 10.75
C ILE A 103 6.92 -11.09 11.15
N LYS A 104 6.88 -12.20 10.40
CA LYS A 104 7.70 -13.40 10.67
C LYS A 104 9.19 -13.15 10.53
N ALA A 105 9.60 -12.23 9.66
CA ALA A 105 11.00 -11.84 9.50
C ALA A 105 11.55 -11.04 10.69
N THR A 106 10.71 -10.62 11.64
CA THR A 106 11.10 -9.77 12.79
C THR A 106 10.92 -10.45 14.14
N LYS A 107 11.66 -9.98 15.14
CA LYS A 107 11.45 -10.33 16.56
C LYS A 107 10.57 -9.27 17.21
N VAL A 108 9.86 -9.61 18.29
CA VAL A 108 9.02 -8.65 19.03
C VAL A 108 9.76 -7.35 19.37
N LYS A 109 11.04 -7.45 19.75
CA LYS A 109 11.90 -6.32 20.09
C LYS A 109 12.39 -5.47 18.89
N THR A 110 12.43 -6.04 17.68
CA THR A 110 12.94 -5.35 16.47
C THR A 110 11.83 -4.98 15.47
N ARG A 111 10.63 -5.54 15.66
CA ARG A 111 9.50 -5.41 14.74
C ARG A 111 9.18 -3.97 14.37
N ASP A 112 9.26 -3.06 15.33
CA ASP A 112 8.89 -1.67 15.08
C ASP A 112 9.78 -0.99 14.05
N ALA A 113 11.09 -1.30 14.09
CA ALA A 113 12.09 -0.77 13.17
C ALA A 113 12.20 -1.59 11.87
N GLU A 114 12.13 -2.92 11.95
CA GLU A 114 12.45 -3.80 10.81
C GLU A 114 11.22 -4.15 9.96
N ALA A 115 10.01 -4.17 10.50
CA ALA A 115 8.85 -4.62 9.75
C ALA A 115 8.43 -3.69 8.60
N PRO A 116 8.52 -2.34 8.69
CA PRO A 116 8.31 -1.46 7.54
C PRO A 116 9.24 -1.79 6.36
N ARG A 117 10.51 -2.09 6.66
CA ARG A 117 11.50 -2.55 5.67
C ARG A 117 11.08 -3.88 5.04
N HIS A 118 10.71 -4.88 5.83
CA HIS A 118 10.26 -6.16 5.28
C HIS A 118 8.95 -6.07 4.50
N LEU A 119 8.02 -5.21 4.91
CA LEU A 119 6.82 -4.88 4.14
C LEU A 119 7.19 -4.30 2.77
N THR A 120 8.10 -3.34 2.74
CA THR A 120 8.61 -2.73 1.49
C THR A 120 9.19 -3.80 0.56
N LEU A 121 10.07 -4.66 1.08
CA LEU A 121 10.67 -5.76 0.31
C LEU A 121 9.62 -6.74 -0.24
N GLY A 122 8.63 -7.10 0.59
CA GLY A 122 7.55 -8.00 0.21
C GLY A 122 6.65 -7.43 -0.89
N LEU A 123 6.34 -6.13 -0.84
CA LEU A 123 5.58 -5.45 -1.90
C LEU A 123 6.38 -5.36 -3.21
N LEU A 124 7.67 -4.98 -3.15
CA LEU A 124 8.55 -4.94 -4.33
C LEU A 124 8.75 -6.31 -5.00
N ALA A 125 8.59 -7.39 -4.24
CA ALA A 125 8.69 -8.76 -4.74
C ALA A 125 7.44 -9.23 -5.50
N GLN A 126 6.29 -8.56 -5.35
CA GLN A 126 5.07 -8.95 -6.05
C GLN A 126 5.21 -8.80 -7.57
N LYS A 127 4.55 -9.69 -8.30
CA LYS A 127 4.56 -9.76 -9.77
C LYS A 127 3.16 -9.63 -10.31
N ARG A 128 3.04 -9.21 -11.58
CA ARG A 128 1.74 -9.23 -12.27
C ARG A 128 1.13 -10.63 -12.21
N PRO A 129 -0.19 -10.76 -12.01
CA PRO A 129 -1.20 -9.70 -12.10
C PRO A 129 -1.45 -8.91 -10.80
N ASP A 130 -0.64 -9.06 -9.75
CA ASP A 130 -0.86 -8.40 -8.45
C ASP A 130 -0.94 -6.86 -8.59
N PRO A 131 -1.92 -6.17 -7.99
CA PRO A 131 -2.13 -4.73 -8.20
C PRO A 131 -0.95 -3.86 -7.77
N VAL A 132 -0.24 -4.19 -6.69
CA VAL A 132 0.93 -3.41 -6.28
C VAL A 132 2.05 -3.50 -7.32
N ALA A 133 2.17 -4.63 -8.02
CA ALA A 133 3.16 -4.77 -9.08
C ALA A 133 2.86 -3.82 -10.24
N GLN A 134 1.57 -3.68 -10.61
CA GLN A 134 1.14 -2.73 -11.64
C GLN A 134 1.35 -1.28 -11.19
N LEU A 135 1.04 -0.97 -9.93
CA LEU A 135 1.25 0.36 -9.36
C LEU A 135 2.74 0.73 -9.28
N ILE A 136 3.60 -0.20 -8.87
CA ILE A 136 5.06 -0.03 -8.87
C ILE A 136 5.58 0.27 -10.29
N ASP A 137 5.10 -0.48 -11.28
CA ASP A 137 5.49 -0.28 -12.67
C ASP A 137 5.00 1.10 -13.19
N GLN A 138 3.75 1.48 -12.87
CA GLN A 138 3.16 2.78 -13.24
C GLN A 138 3.91 3.96 -12.62
N LEU A 139 4.38 3.80 -11.38
CA LEU A 139 5.17 4.80 -10.66
C LEU A 139 6.65 4.85 -11.09
N GLY A 140 7.11 3.92 -11.94
CA GLY A 140 8.50 3.85 -12.35
C GLY A 140 9.47 3.57 -11.21
N ILE A 141 9.01 2.88 -10.14
CA ILE A 141 9.87 2.57 -8.99
C ILE A 141 10.91 1.52 -9.38
N ASP A 142 12.19 1.88 -9.32
CA ASP A 142 13.30 0.95 -9.52
C ASP A 142 13.43 0.02 -8.31
N ARG A 143 12.93 -1.21 -8.48
CA ARG A 143 12.94 -2.24 -7.44
C ARG A 143 14.34 -2.61 -6.97
N THR A 144 15.34 -2.56 -7.86
CA THR A 144 16.73 -2.92 -7.51
C THR A 144 17.34 -1.80 -6.68
N ALA A 145 17.25 -0.55 -7.16
CA ALA A 145 17.77 0.60 -6.43
C ALA A 145 17.12 0.77 -5.04
N VAL A 146 15.81 0.53 -4.91
CA VAL A 146 15.14 0.58 -3.60
C VAL A 146 15.64 -0.54 -2.69
N ARG A 147 15.81 -1.77 -3.19
CA ARG A 147 16.34 -2.90 -2.41
C ARG A 147 17.75 -2.63 -1.90
N GLU A 148 18.62 -2.05 -2.72
CA GLU A 148 19.98 -1.67 -2.32
C GLU A 148 20.00 -0.59 -1.25
N ARG A 149 19.09 0.40 -1.35
CA ARG A 149 18.97 1.49 -0.37
C ARG A 149 18.53 1.01 1.01
N ILE A 150 17.70 -0.02 1.06
CA ILE A 150 17.17 -0.58 2.31
C ILE A 150 17.81 -1.93 2.65
N ALA A 151 18.89 -2.35 1.97
CA ALA A 151 19.61 -3.60 2.28
C ALA A 151 20.27 -3.50 3.65
#